data_AF-A0A1R0KJI6-F1
#
_entry.id   AF-A0A1R0KJI6-F1
#
_cell.length_a   1.000
_cell.length_b   1.000
_cell.length_c   1.000
_cell.angle_alpha   90.00
_cell.angle_beta   90.00
_cell.angle_gamma   90.00
#
_symmetry.space_group_name_H-M   'P 1'
#
loop_
_entity.id
_entity.type
_entity.pdbx_description
1 polymer ?
#
loop_
_entity_poly.entity_id
_entity_poly.type
_entity_poly.pdbx_seq_one_letter_code
_entity_poly.pdbx_strand_id
1 'polypeptide(L)'
;MTRDREGKEAPELPAFTGSECLMGFFMAVLALIGPVLLWISTRFEPGDDDRLVVIAMGTVFTLGGLGIVGSQLWRNAKAREAHRALDRTGVRATAEVVSSKRIWVGEVTTPADDVDLVVTGPGVTPFNARLLSEEVGRYETGTVVPVDVDPRTLLFRLAD
;
A
#
# COMPACT_ATOMS: atom_id res chain seq x y z
N MET A 1 -15.57 26.50 14.78
CA MET A 1 -14.34 25.82 14.35
C MET A 1 -14.43 24.36 14.75
N THR A 2 -15.16 23.57 13.97
CA THR A 2 -15.08 22.10 14.04
C THR A 2 -13.71 21.71 13.52
N ARG A 3 -12.94 20.94 14.29
CA ARG A 3 -11.75 20.28 13.75
C ARG A 3 -12.21 19.46 12.55
N ASP A 4 -11.74 19.78 11.36
CA ASP A 4 -11.93 18.92 10.20
C ASP A 4 -11.36 17.56 10.57
N ARG A 5 -12.25 16.57 10.71
CA ARG A 5 -11.83 15.19 10.90
C ARG A 5 -11.36 14.72 9.54
N GLU A 6 -10.12 14.23 9.49
CA GLU A 6 -9.56 13.60 8.29
C GLU A 6 -9.82 12.09 8.35
N GLY A 7 -10.65 11.61 7.43
CA GLY A 7 -10.84 10.19 7.19
C GLY A 7 -9.66 9.61 6.43
N LYS A 8 -9.45 8.29 6.59
CA LYS A 8 -8.38 7.57 5.90
C LYS A 8 -8.98 6.56 4.95
N GLU A 9 -8.46 6.54 3.73
CA GLU A 9 -8.83 5.50 2.80
C GLU A 9 -8.35 4.14 3.32
N ALA A 10 -9.18 3.11 3.14
CA ALA A 10 -8.77 1.74 3.34
C ALA A 10 -7.55 1.46 2.46
N PRO A 11 -6.45 0.91 2.99
CA PRO A 11 -5.28 0.64 2.17
C PRO A 11 -5.70 -0.28 1.03
N GLU A 12 -5.39 0.13 -0.20
CA GLU A 12 -5.69 -0.69 -1.37
C GLU A 12 -5.12 -2.09 -1.15
N LEU A 13 -5.94 -3.11 -1.46
CA LEU A 13 -5.40 -4.44 -1.65
C LEU A 13 -4.39 -4.34 -2.79
N PRO A 14 -3.18 -4.90 -2.66
CA PRO A 14 -2.22 -4.87 -3.75
C PRO A 14 -2.87 -5.49 -4.99
N ALA A 15 -3.27 -4.63 -5.92
CA ALA A 15 -3.51 -5.02 -7.29
C ALA A 15 -2.12 -5.30 -7.82
N PHE A 16 -1.74 -6.58 -7.90
CA PHE A 16 -0.44 -6.98 -8.43
C PHE A 16 -0.32 -6.47 -9.86
N THR A 17 0.20 -5.27 -10.03
CA THR A 17 0.64 -4.79 -11.33
C THR A 17 1.78 -5.72 -11.78
N GLY A 18 1.84 -6.05 -13.07
CA GLY A 18 2.82 -7.04 -13.57
C GLY A 18 4.27 -6.69 -13.21
N SER A 19 4.58 -5.39 -13.11
CA SER A 19 5.86 -4.84 -12.66
C SER A 19 6.17 -5.13 -11.19
N GLU A 20 5.20 -4.98 -10.28
CA GLU A 20 5.37 -5.29 -8.86
C GLU A 20 5.55 -6.79 -8.62
N CYS A 21 4.83 -7.62 -9.38
CA CYS A 21 4.97 -9.07 -9.31
C CYS A 21 6.35 -9.52 -9.80
N LEU A 22 6.84 -8.92 -10.89
CA LEU A 22 8.19 -9.14 -11.41
C LEU A 22 9.27 -8.70 -10.41
N MET A 23 9.12 -7.51 -9.82
CA MET A 23 10.06 -7.00 -8.81
C MET A 23 10.07 -7.88 -7.56
N GLY A 24 8.89 -8.32 -7.09
CA GLY A 24 8.76 -9.27 -5.99
C GLY A 24 9.44 -10.61 -6.28
N PHE A 25 9.32 -11.13 -7.51
CA PHE A 25 10.01 -12.34 -7.94
C PHE A 25 11.54 -12.16 -7.92
N PHE A 26 12.07 -11.08 -8.50
CA PHE A 26 13.52 -10.82 -8.47
C PHE A 26 14.04 -10.69 -7.04
N MET A 27 13.31 -10.00 -6.17
CA MET A 27 13.67 -9.88 -4.76
C MET A 27 13.65 -11.22 -4.03
N ALA A 28 12.68 -12.09 -4.33
CA ALA A 28 12.64 -13.45 -3.77
C ALA A 28 13.84 -14.30 -4.23
N VAL A 29 14.24 -14.17 -5.51
CA VAL A 29 15.45 -14.83 -6.04
C VAL A 29 16.70 -14.30 -5.35
N LEU A 30 16.87 -12.98 -5.20
CA LEU A 30 18.00 -12.38 -4.49
C LEU A 30 18.05 -12.81 -3.01
N ALA A 31 16.89 -12.94 -2.35
CA ALA A 31 16.80 -13.43 -0.98
C ALA A 31 17.27 -14.88 -0.84
N LEU A 32 17.16 -15.71 -1.89
CA LEU A 32 17.67 -17.09 -1.91
C LEU A 32 19.17 -17.18 -2.18
N ILE A 33 19.75 -16.18 -2.86
CA ILE A 33 21.21 -16.12 -3.12
C ILE A 33 21.99 -15.93 -1.81
N GLY A 34 21.46 -15.16 -0.85
CA GLY A 34 22.09 -14.94 0.45
C GLY A 34 22.43 -16.24 1.20
N PRO A 35 21.43 -17.11 1.49
CA PRO A 35 21.66 -18.42 2.09
C PRO A 35 22.59 -19.33 1.30
N VAL A 36 22.55 -19.26 -0.04
CA VAL A 36 23.44 -20.05 -0.91
C VAL A 36 24.90 -19.60 -0.75
N LEU A 37 25.15 -18.28 -0.72
CA LEU A 37 26.50 -17.73 -0.46
C LEU A 37 27.02 -18.10 0.93
N LEU A 38 26.17 -18.03 1.95
CA LEU A 38 26.51 -18.47 3.31
C LEU A 38 26.78 -19.97 3.38
N TRP A 39 26.08 -20.79 2.59
CA TRP A 39 26.34 -22.22 2.52
C TRP A 39 27.68 -22.52 1.82
N ILE A 40 27.99 -21.83 0.72
CA ILE A 40 29.26 -21.97 -0.02
C ILE A 40 30.46 -21.59 0.86
N SER A 41 30.34 -20.53 1.68
CA SER A 41 31.43 -20.10 2.57
C SER A 41 31.77 -21.09 3.70
N THR A 42 30.90 -22.09 3.94
CA THR A 42 31.18 -23.20 4.86
C THR A 42 31.82 -24.42 4.19
N ARG A 43 31.79 -24.48 2.85
CA ARG A 43 32.21 -25.65 2.06
C ARG A 43 33.52 -25.45 1.32
N PHE A 44 33.88 -24.20 1.04
CA PHE A 44 35.14 -23.82 0.43
C PHE A 44 35.94 -23.01 1.45
N GLU A 45 37.26 -23.20 1.49
CA GLU A 45 38.21 -22.29 2.15
C GLU A 45 38.73 -21.32 1.08
N PRO A 46 37.97 -20.26 0.74
CA PRO A 46 38.55 -19.15 0.01
C PRO A 46 39.59 -18.48 0.93
N GLY A 47 40.57 -17.77 0.35
CA GLY A 47 41.54 -17.01 1.15
C GLY A 47 40.83 -16.10 2.16
N ASP A 48 41.44 -15.83 3.32
CA ASP A 48 40.78 -15.19 4.46
C ASP A 48 40.03 -13.88 4.10
N ASP A 49 40.58 -13.07 3.19
CA ASP A 49 39.95 -11.84 2.70
C ASP A 49 38.67 -12.11 1.89
N ASP A 50 38.66 -13.14 1.05
CA ASP A 50 37.50 -13.51 0.22
C ASP A 50 36.38 -14.13 1.07
N ARG A 51 36.73 -14.82 2.16
CA ARG A 51 35.76 -15.44 3.07
C ARG A 51 34.90 -14.40 3.78
N LEU A 52 35.52 -13.33 4.28
CA LEU A 52 34.81 -12.23 4.95
C LEU A 52 33.83 -11.53 3.99
N VAL A 53 34.25 -11.30 2.74
CA VAL A 53 33.42 -10.68 1.71
C VAL A 53 32.18 -11.53 1.40
N VAL A 54 32.35 -12.85 1.24
CA VAL A 54 31.23 -13.76 0.94
C VAL A 54 30.23 -13.82 2.11
N ILE A 55 30.71 -13.86 3.35
CA ILE A 55 29.85 -13.85 4.54
C ILE A 55 29.09 -12.52 4.67
N ALA A 56 29.77 -11.39 4.47
CA ALA A 56 29.15 -10.08 4.53
C ALA A 56 28.05 -9.93 3.46
N MET A 57 28.33 -10.29 2.22
CA MET A 57 27.36 -10.25 1.12
C MET A 57 26.17 -11.19 1.38
N GLY A 58 26.44 -12.43 1.78
CA GLY A 58 25.39 -13.41 2.11
C GLY A 58 24.46 -12.90 3.21
N THR A 59 25.01 -12.25 4.23
CA THR A 59 24.25 -11.66 5.34
C THR A 59 23.38 -10.48 4.88
N VAL A 60 23.94 -9.56 4.11
CA VAL A 60 23.21 -8.38 3.58
C VAL A 60 22.04 -8.82 2.69
N PHE A 61 22.25 -9.76 1.77
CA PHE A 61 21.18 -10.26 0.91
C PHE A 61 20.09 -10.98 1.71
N THR A 62 20.47 -11.77 2.72
CA THR A 62 19.51 -12.50 3.54
C THR A 62 18.65 -11.55 4.37
N LEU A 63 19.27 -10.63 5.11
CA LEU A 63 18.54 -9.67 5.95
C LEU A 63 17.72 -8.68 5.12
N GLY A 64 18.29 -8.17 4.02
CA GLY A 64 17.59 -7.27 3.10
C GLY A 64 16.38 -7.95 2.46
N GLY A 65 16.55 -9.17 1.97
CA GLY A 65 15.48 -9.98 1.39
C GLY A 65 14.34 -10.26 2.39
N LEU A 66 14.68 -10.71 3.59
CA LEU A 66 13.71 -10.93 4.68
C LEU A 66 12.96 -9.67 5.07
N GLY A 67 13.67 -8.53 5.17
CA GLY A 67 13.05 -7.25 5.50
C GLY A 67 12.02 -6.81 4.46
N ILE A 68 12.36 -6.92 3.18
CA ILE A 68 11.47 -6.54 2.07
C ILE A 68 10.25 -7.46 2.04
N VAL A 69 10.46 -8.78 2.01
CA VAL A 69 9.37 -9.77 1.95
C VAL A 69 8.47 -9.65 3.17
N GLY A 70 9.05 -9.53 4.37
CA GLY A 70 8.31 -9.34 5.61
C GLY A 70 7.47 -8.06 5.60
N SER A 71 8.02 -6.94 5.09
CA SER A 71 7.28 -5.68 4.98
C SER A 71 6.09 -5.77 4.04
N GLN A 72 6.23 -6.46 2.89
CA GLN A 72 5.14 -6.66 1.94
C GLN A 72 4.04 -7.54 2.54
N LEU A 73 4.41 -8.66 3.17
CA LEU A 73 3.45 -9.54 3.85
C LEU A 73 2.70 -8.80 4.97
N TRP A 74 3.39 -7.97 5.75
CA TRP A 74 2.79 -7.16 6.80
C TRP A 74 1.80 -6.14 6.25
N ARG A 75 2.18 -5.40 5.19
CA ARG A 75 1.28 -4.45 4.51
C ARG A 75 0.03 -5.16 3.98
N ASN A 76 0.20 -6.33 3.38
CA ASN A 76 -0.90 -7.14 2.84
C ASN A 76 -1.84 -7.66 3.94
N ALA A 77 -1.27 -8.11 5.06
CA ALA A 77 -2.05 -8.56 6.21
C ALA A 77 -2.89 -7.41 6.78
N LYS A 78 -2.28 -6.23 6.94
CA LYS A 78 -2.95 -5.04 7.46
C LYS A 78 -4.04 -4.52 6.52
N ALA A 79 -3.80 -4.52 5.20
CA ALA A 79 -4.82 -4.16 4.21
C ALA A 79 -6.02 -5.10 4.30
N ARG A 80 -5.77 -6.41 4.32
CA ARG A 80 -6.84 -7.42 4.49
C ARG A 80 -7.61 -7.27 5.79
N GLU A 81 -6.93 -6.93 6.89
CA GLU A 81 -7.58 -6.68 8.17
C GLU A 81 -8.49 -5.44 8.12
N ALA A 82 -8.02 -4.35 7.50
CA ALA A 82 -8.82 -3.14 7.32
C ALA A 82 -10.07 -3.42 6.46
N HIS A 83 -9.93 -4.15 5.35
CA HIS A 83 -11.07 -4.54 4.52
C HIS A 83 -12.06 -5.43 5.29
N ARG A 84 -11.58 -6.42 6.03
CA ARG A 84 -12.46 -7.27 6.86
C ARG A 84 -13.15 -6.49 7.97
N ALA A 85 -12.52 -5.44 8.51
CA ALA A 85 -13.16 -4.57 9.49
C ALA A 85 -14.31 -3.80 8.83
N LEU A 86 -14.06 -3.19 7.67
CA LEU A 86 -15.08 -2.52 6.85
C LEU A 86 -16.22 -3.47 6.44
N ASP A 87 -15.94 -4.71 6.08
CA ASP A 87 -17.00 -5.67 5.74
C ASP A 87 -17.89 -6.05 6.95
N ARG A 88 -17.41 -5.87 8.18
CA ARG A 88 -18.17 -6.16 9.42
C ARG A 88 -18.89 -4.95 10.00
N THR A 89 -18.26 -3.78 9.97
CA THR A 89 -18.73 -2.56 10.64
C THR A 89 -19.05 -1.41 9.68
N GLY A 90 -18.81 -1.61 8.39
CA GLY A 90 -19.05 -0.63 7.34
C GLY A 90 -20.53 -0.28 7.22
N VAL A 91 -20.78 1.02 7.19
CA VAL A 91 -22.09 1.61 6.92
C VAL A 91 -22.02 2.30 5.57
N ARG A 92 -23.05 2.11 4.74
CA ARG A 92 -23.17 2.79 3.46
C ARG A 92 -23.40 4.29 3.70
N ALA A 93 -22.52 5.10 3.13
CA ALA A 93 -22.52 6.56 3.19
C ALA A 93 -22.32 7.12 1.76
N THR A 94 -22.36 8.43 1.65
CA THR A 94 -22.17 9.18 0.41
C THR A 94 -20.97 10.11 0.55
N ALA A 95 -20.06 10.08 -0.41
CA ALA A 95 -18.95 11.00 -0.51
C ALA A 95 -19.22 11.99 -1.65
N GLU A 96 -19.23 13.28 -1.34
CA GLU A 96 -19.30 14.34 -2.34
C GLU A 96 -17.88 14.77 -2.72
N VAL A 97 -17.59 14.84 -4.02
CA VAL A 97 -16.31 15.31 -4.54
C VAL A 97 -16.27 16.83 -4.48
N VAL A 98 -15.44 17.39 -3.61
CA VAL A 98 -15.31 18.85 -3.43
C VAL A 98 -14.19 19.42 -4.30
N SER A 99 -13.15 18.64 -4.56
CA SER A 99 -12.08 19.02 -5.48
C SER A 99 -11.56 17.79 -6.19
N SER A 100 -11.18 17.95 -7.45
CA SER A 100 -10.47 16.95 -8.22
C SER A 100 -9.36 17.65 -8.99
N LYS A 101 -8.11 17.31 -8.71
CA LYS A 101 -6.94 17.91 -9.34
C LYS A 101 -6.06 16.83 -9.94
N ARG A 102 -5.77 16.94 -11.23
CA ARG A 102 -4.80 16.07 -11.85
C ARG A 102 -3.40 16.36 -11.31
N ILE A 103 -2.76 15.32 -10.81
CA ILE A 103 -1.37 15.30 -10.36
C ILE A 103 -0.59 14.20 -11.10
N TRP A 104 0.72 14.30 -11.05
CA TRP A 104 1.61 13.26 -11.56
C TRP A 104 2.17 12.50 -10.37
N VAL A 105 1.92 11.20 -10.34
CA VAL A 105 2.39 10.30 -9.27
C VAL A 105 3.50 9.43 -9.83
N GLY A 106 4.53 9.20 -9.00
CA GLY A 106 5.79 8.65 -9.45
C GLY A 106 6.65 9.71 -10.15
N GLU A 107 7.80 9.29 -10.68
CA GLU A 107 8.80 10.14 -11.32
C GLU A 107 8.34 10.61 -12.73
N VAL A 108 7.09 11.08 -12.85
CA VAL A 108 6.41 11.59 -14.06
C VAL A 108 5.76 10.54 -14.97
N THR A 109 5.50 9.32 -14.48
CA THR A 109 5.00 8.20 -15.34
C THR A 109 3.50 7.97 -15.28
N THR A 110 2.85 8.18 -14.13
CA THR A 110 1.43 7.84 -13.95
C THR A 110 0.61 9.09 -13.61
N PRO A 111 -0.27 9.57 -14.50
CA PRO A 111 -1.21 10.61 -14.13
C PRO A 111 -2.24 10.05 -13.15
N ALA A 112 -2.53 10.78 -12.08
CA ALA A 112 -3.55 10.43 -11.09
C ALA A 112 -4.36 11.68 -10.71
N ASP A 113 -5.58 11.50 -10.24
CA ASP A 113 -6.40 12.59 -9.71
C ASP A 113 -6.33 12.59 -8.18
N ASP A 114 -5.99 13.76 -7.64
CA ASP A 114 -6.03 14.09 -6.23
C ASP A 114 -7.42 14.62 -5.89
N VAL A 115 -8.22 13.78 -5.22
CA VAL A 115 -9.65 13.98 -5.01
C VAL A 115 -9.92 14.28 -3.54
N ASP A 116 -10.43 15.49 -3.27
CA ASP A 116 -10.92 15.86 -1.95
C ASP A 116 -12.41 15.52 -1.86
N LEU A 117 -12.78 14.75 -0.84
CA LEU A 117 -14.09 14.18 -0.61
C LEU A 117 -14.67 14.69 0.72
N VAL A 118 -15.97 14.94 0.76
CA VAL A 118 -16.72 15.14 2.00
C VAL A 118 -17.67 13.98 2.18
N VAL A 119 -17.41 13.16 3.20
CA VAL A 119 -18.18 11.95 3.46
C VAL A 119 -19.29 12.26 4.46
N THR A 120 -20.52 11.91 4.09
CA THR A 120 -21.74 12.12 4.87
C THR A 120 -22.60 10.86 4.85
N GLY A 121 -23.25 10.51 5.95
CA GLY A 121 -24.10 9.33 5.98
C GLY A 121 -24.85 9.11 7.29
N PRO A 122 -25.82 8.18 7.31
CA PRO A 122 -26.61 7.88 8.50
C PRO A 122 -25.72 7.37 9.64
N GLY A 123 -25.72 8.05 10.78
CA GLY A 123 -24.91 7.65 11.94
C GLY A 123 -23.39 7.91 11.79
N VAL A 124 -22.97 8.57 10.70
CA VAL A 124 -21.59 8.99 10.44
C VAL A 124 -21.49 10.50 10.65
N THR A 125 -20.57 10.95 11.50
CA THR A 125 -20.30 12.41 11.57
C THR A 125 -19.58 12.83 10.30
N PRO A 126 -19.99 13.91 9.60
CA PRO A 126 -19.32 14.37 8.40
C PRO A 126 -17.81 14.58 8.61
N PHE A 127 -17.02 14.16 7.64
CA PHE A 127 -15.56 14.27 7.66
C PHE A 127 -14.99 14.50 6.26
N ASN A 128 -13.82 15.14 6.20
CA ASN A 128 -13.08 15.34 4.96
C ASN A 128 -12.20 14.13 4.72
N ALA A 129 -12.10 13.68 3.48
CA ALA A 129 -11.27 12.58 3.04
C ALA A 129 -10.51 12.99 1.80
N ARG A 130 -9.37 12.35 1.57
CA ARG A 130 -8.57 12.56 0.38
C ARG A 130 -8.30 11.21 -0.24
N LEU A 131 -8.54 11.12 -1.54
CA LEU A 131 -8.43 9.91 -2.36
C LEU A 131 -7.45 10.21 -3.48
N LEU A 132 -6.54 9.28 -3.73
CA LEU A 132 -5.67 9.33 -4.89
C LEU A 132 -6.16 8.29 -5.91
N SER A 133 -6.71 8.74 -7.04
CA SER A 133 -7.27 7.85 -8.06
C SER A 133 -6.40 7.80 -9.30
N GLU A 134 -5.92 6.61 -9.69
CA GLU A 134 -5.25 6.41 -10.98
C GLU A 134 -6.24 6.44 -12.17
N GLU A 135 -7.54 6.31 -11.89
CA GLU A 135 -8.60 6.44 -12.90
C GLU A 135 -8.91 7.92 -13.19
N VAL A 136 -8.03 8.51 -13.99
CA VAL A 136 -8.11 9.92 -14.36
C VAL A 136 -9.44 10.25 -15.05
N GLY A 137 -10.15 11.25 -14.52
CA GLY A 137 -11.42 11.74 -15.02
C GLY A 137 -12.66 10.98 -14.54
N ARG A 138 -12.51 9.98 -13.65
CA ARG A 138 -13.66 9.27 -13.07
C ARG A 138 -14.45 10.12 -12.07
N TYR A 139 -13.78 11.01 -11.35
CA TYR A 139 -14.35 11.79 -10.26
C TYR A 139 -14.33 13.28 -10.58
N GLU A 140 -15.47 13.79 -11.02
CA GLU A 140 -15.67 15.22 -11.26
C GLU A 140 -16.16 15.94 -10.00
N THR A 141 -15.74 17.18 -9.81
CA THR A 141 -16.22 18.01 -8.70
C THR A 141 -17.75 18.14 -8.73
N GLY A 142 -18.39 17.95 -7.57
CA GLY A 142 -19.85 17.96 -7.40
C GLY A 142 -20.53 16.61 -7.62
N THR A 143 -19.78 15.55 -7.99
CA THR A 143 -20.32 14.20 -8.06
C THR A 143 -20.46 13.60 -6.66
N VAL A 144 -21.51 12.80 -6.47
CA VAL A 144 -21.76 12.05 -5.24
C VAL A 144 -21.52 10.58 -5.52
N VAL A 145 -20.61 9.97 -4.76
CA VAL A 145 -20.17 8.60 -4.93
C VAL A 145 -20.54 7.79 -3.69
N PRO A 146 -21.09 6.58 -3.83
CA PRO A 146 -21.33 5.73 -2.68
C PRO A 146 -20.02 5.23 -2.05
N VAL A 147 -19.96 5.22 -0.73
CA VAL A 147 -18.79 4.74 0.04
C VAL A 147 -19.23 3.89 1.21
N ASP A 148 -18.43 2.89 1.58
CA ASP A 148 -18.58 2.15 2.83
C ASP A 148 -17.64 2.76 3.87
N VAL A 149 -18.14 3.07 5.06
CA VAL A 149 -17.37 3.76 6.10
C VAL A 149 -17.48 3.04 7.43
N ASP A 150 -16.38 2.88 8.15
CA ASP A 150 -16.40 2.54 9.57
C ASP A 150 -16.56 3.83 10.42
N PRO A 151 -17.71 4.05 11.07
CA PRO A 151 -17.99 5.27 11.83
C PRO A 151 -17.06 5.47 13.05
N ARG A 152 -16.34 4.43 13.49
CA ARG A 152 -15.42 4.51 14.64
C ARG A 152 -14.02 4.91 14.24
N THR A 153 -13.53 4.35 13.14
CA THR A 153 -12.14 4.55 12.68
C THR A 153 -12.02 5.59 11.58
N LEU A 154 -13.14 6.01 10.99
CA LEU A 154 -13.20 6.87 9.80
C LEU A 154 -12.43 6.29 8.60
N LEU A 155 -12.27 4.96 8.60
CA LEU A 155 -11.81 4.22 7.43
C LEU A 155 -12.94 4.20 6.41
N PHE A 156 -12.65 4.55 5.16
CA PHE A 156 -13.63 4.49 4.08
C PHE A 156 -13.11 3.69 2.88
N ARG A 157 -14.03 3.11 2.12
CA ARG A 157 -13.78 2.41 0.86
C ARG A 157 -14.81 2.89 -0.17
N LEU A 158 -14.37 3.20 -1.38
CA LEU A 158 -15.28 3.44 -2.50
C LEU A 158 -16.11 2.19 -2.75
N ALA A 159 -17.41 2.35 -2.88
CA ALA A 159 -18.29 1.22 -3.08
C ALA A 159 -18.78 1.20 -4.53
N ASP A 160 -18.85 0.01 -5.11
CA ASP A 160 -19.38 -0.21 -6.46
C ASP A 160 -20.89 0.10 -6.53
#